data_AF-A0A9D8J3X9-F1
#
_entry.id   AF-A0A9D8J3X9-F1
#
_cell.length_a   1.000
_cell.length_b   1.000
_cell.length_c   1.000
_cell.angle_alpha   90.00
_cell.angle_beta   90.00
_cell.angle_gamma   90.00
#
_symmetry.space_group_name_H-M   'P 1'
#
loop_
_entity.id
_entity.type
_entity.pdbx_description
1 polymer ?
#
loop_
_entity_poly.entity_id
_entity_poly.type
_entity_poly.pdbx_seq_one_letter_code
_entity_poly.pdbx_strand_id
1 'polypeptide(L)'
;YKRDFWDTQLYKDIKDNNLATKVFDLAVNMGSSWAHRLVQRALRATGQDILEDGILGPMTLAAINKADLTDLLAALKSEAAGYYRTLAATKPKRAKFLKGWLKRAYA
;
A
#
# COMPACT_ATOMS: atom_id res chain seq x y z
N TYR A 1 13.82 15.55 -0.15
CA TYR A 1 13.44 14.33 0.59
C TYR A 1 12.30 14.56 1.58
N LYS A 2 12.36 15.59 2.45
CA LYS A 2 11.27 15.91 3.40
C LYS A 2 10.11 16.71 2.77
N ARG A 3 10.28 17.35 1.62
CA ARG A 3 9.23 18.20 1.02
C ARG A 3 8.20 17.41 0.19
N ASP A 4 8.65 16.43 -0.61
CA ASP A 4 7.75 15.70 -1.53
C ASP A 4 7.04 14.50 -0.88
N PHE A 5 7.54 14.01 0.27
CA PHE A 5 6.94 12.89 1.01
C PHE A 5 6.26 13.30 2.32
N TRP A 6 6.48 14.51 2.84
CA TRP A 6 5.93 14.96 4.13
C TRP A 6 4.82 16.01 4.00
N ASP A 7 4.61 16.63 2.82
CA ASP A 7 3.40 17.43 2.53
C ASP A 7 2.19 16.53 2.20
N THR A 8 2.04 15.47 2.98
CA THR A 8 1.02 14.42 2.86
C THR A 8 -0.30 14.90 3.44
N GLN A 9 -0.91 15.88 2.78
CA GLN A 9 -2.34 16.12 2.97
C GLN A 9 -3.18 14.88 2.59
N LEU A 10 -2.63 13.94 1.81
CA LEU A 10 -3.38 12.77 1.36
C LEU A 10 -3.49 11.67 2.42
N TYR A 11 -2.42 11.35 3.17
CA TYR A 11 -2.47 10.27 4.16
C TYR A 11 -3.18 10.69 5.45
N LYS A 12 -3.24 11.99 5.78
CA LYS A 12 -4.04 12.50 6.92
C LYS A 12 -5.55 12.30 6.73
N ASP A 13 -6.00 12.12 5.49
CA ASP A 13 -7.42 11.92 5.17
C ASP A 13 -7.84 10.43 5.31
N ILE A 14 -6.88 9.54 5.61
CA ILE A 14 -7.14 8.18 6.07
C ILE A 14 -7.40 8.23 7.58
N LYS A 15 -8.61 7.87 8.01
CA LYS A 15 -9.06 7.99 9.40
C LYS A 15 -8.30 7.08 10.37
N ASP A 16 -7.89 5.90 9.90
CA ASP A 16 -7.15 4.95 10.72
C ASP A 16 -5.64 5.17 10.61
N ASN A 17 -4.99 5.43 11.74
CA ASN A 17 -3.56 5.73 11.79
C ASN A 17 -2.69 4.53 11.42
N ASN A 18 -3.12 3.29 11.72
CA ASN A 18 -2.32 2.11 11.40
C ASN A 18 -2.29 1.88 9.90
N LEU A 19 -3.43 2.02 9.22
CA LEU A 19 -3.53 1.94 7.78
C LEU A 19 -2.78 3.09 7.09
N ALA A 20 -2.95 4.33 7.56
CA ALA A 20 -2.23 5.48 7.04
C ALA A 20 -0.71 5.28 7.13
N THR A 21 -0.22 4.84 8.30
CA THR A 21 1.19 4.53 8.53
C THR A 21 1.67 3.40 7.63
N LYS A 22 0.86 2.35 7.44
CA LYS A 22 1.22 1.21 6.58
C LYS A 22 1.36 1.62 5.12
N VAL A 23 0.40 2.38 4.59
CA VAL A 23 0.44 2.87 3.20
C VAL A 23 1.64 3.80 3.01
N PHE A 24 1.91 4.66 3.98
CA PHE A 24 3.08 5.55 3.95
C PHE A 24 4.42 4.77 3.98
N ASP A 25 4.59 3.79 4.86
CA ASP A 25 5.79 2.95 4.88
C ASP A 25 6.01 2.24 3.54
N LEU A 26 4.94 1.69 2.94
CA LEU A 26 5.02 1.11 1.61
C LEU A 26 5.43 2.18 0.58
N ALA A 27 4.83 3.37 0.61
CA ALA A 27 5.16 4.46 -0.31
C ALA A 27 6.64 4.89 -0.22
N VAL A 28 7.21 4.94 0.99
CA VAL A 28 8.64 5.20 1.19
C VAL A 28 9.51 4.08 0.62
N ASN A 29 9.09 2.82 0.76
CA ASN A 29 9.86 1.65 0.33
C ASN A 29 9.78 1.38 -1.19
N MET A 30 8.63 1.60 -1.83
CA MET A 30 8.37 1.21 -3.23
C MET A 30 7.88 2.34 -4.15
N GLY A 31 7.72 3.55 -3.63
CA GLY A 31 7.13 4.69 -4.31
C GLY A 31 5.61 4.77 -4.12
N SER A 32 5.08 5.99 -4.05
CA SER A 32 3.67 6.28 -3.76
C SER A 32 2.72 5.64 -4.76
N SER A 33 3.00 5.76 -6.06
CA SER A 33 2.14 5.18 -7.11
C SER A 33 1.91 3.68 -6.91
N TRP A 34 2.96 2.90 -6.62
CA TRP A 34 2.80 1.46 -6.35
C TRP A 34 2.09 1.20 -5.03
N ALA A 35 2.43 1.92 -3.95
CA ALA A 35 1.75 1.75 -2.66
C ALA A 35 0.24 2.03 -2.76
N HIS A 36 -0.15 3.06 -3.53
CA HIS A 36 -1.55 3.38 -3.78
C HIS A 36 -2.24 2.29 -4.61
N ARG A 37 -1.58 1.72 -5.62
CA ARG A 37 -2.14 0.57 -6.34
C ARG A 37 -2.35 -0.64 -5.44
N LEU A 38 -1.45 -0.89 -4.49
CA LEU A 38 -1.61 -2.00 -3.55
C LEU A 38 -2.82 -1.79 -2.61
N VAL A 39 -3.05 -0.57 -2.10
CA VAL A 39 -4.26 -0.32 -1.30
C VAL A 39 -5.52 -0.38 -2.16
N GLN A 40 -5.45 0.04 -3.42
CA GLN A 40 -6.56 -0.08 -4.36
C GLN A 40 -6.90 -1.55 -4.66
N ARG A 41 -5.89 -2.40 -4.89
CA ARG A 41 -6.07 -3.86 -5.03
C ARG A 41 -6.65 -4.49 -3.77
N ALA A 42 -6.15 -4.09 -2.60
CA ALA A 42 -6.65 -4.58 -1.33
C ALA A 42 -8.14 -4.25 -1.14
N LEU A 43 -8.56 -3.03 -1.48
CA LEU A 43 -9.98 -2.63 -1.47
C LEU A 43 -10.82 -3.44 -2.46
N ARG A 44 -10.29 -3.72 -3.66
CA ARG A 44 -10.97 -4.59 -4.62
C ARG A 44 -11.11 -6.02 -4.09
N ALA A 45 -10.09 -6.54 -3.41
CA ALA A 45 -10.13 -7.85 -2.76
C ALA A 45 -11.15 -7.92 -1.62
N THR A 46 -11.46 -6.79 -0.97
CA THR A 46 -12.54 -6.69 0.03
C THR A 46 -13.91 -6.35 -0.57
N GLY A 47 -14.05 -6.40 -1.90
CA GLY A 47 -15.33 -6.24 -2.60
C GLY A 47 -15.69 -4.80 -2.98
N GLN A 48 -14.77 -3.83 -2.84
CA GLN A 48 -15.00 -2.46 -3.33
C GLN A 48 -14.73 -2.37 -4.83
N ASP A 49 -15.62 -1.71 -5.56
CA ASP A 49 -15.41 -1.41 -6.98
C ASP A 49 -14.70 -0.05 -7.13
N ILE A 50 -13.38 -0.10 -7.27
CA ILE A 50 -12.53 1.08 -7.48
C ILE A 50 -11.47 0.81 -8.55
N LEU A 51 -11.02 1.88 -9.20
CA LEU A 51 -9.95 1.81 -10.19
C LEU A 51 -8.58 1.61 -9.53
N GLU A 52 -7.72 0.83 -10.18
CA GLU A 52 -6.30 0.68 -9.82
C GLU A 52 -5.41 1.58 -10.69
N ASP A 53 -5.47 2.90 -10.46
CA ASP A 53 -4.69 3.90 -11.21
C ASP A 53 -3.41 4.34 -10.48
N GLY A 54 -3.31 4.07 -9.16
CA GLY A 54 -2.24 4.55 -8.28
C GLY A 54 -2.43 5.99 -7.80
N ILE A 55 -3.60 6.58 -8.00
CA ILE A 55 -3.98 7.91 -7.54
C ILE A 55 -4.80 7.77 -6.25
N LEU A 56 -4.29 8.33 -5.15
CA LEU A 56 -5.01 8.35 -3.88
C LEU A 56 -6.03 9.51 -3.88
N GLY A 57 -7.06 9.39 -4.70
CA GLY A 57 -8.11 10.39 -4.87
C GLY A 57 -9.28 10.24 -3.90
N PRO A 58 -10.29 11.14 -3.96
CA PRO A 58 -11.45 11.13 -3.07
C PRO A 58 -12.21 9.81 -3.05
N MET A 59 -12.33 9.12 -4.20
CA MET A 59 -13.01 7.81 -4.27
C MET A 59 -12.25 6.73 -3.52
N THR A 60 -10.92 6.66 -3.68
CA THR A 60 -10.08 5.71 -2.94
C THR A 60 -10.09 6.02 -1.45
N LEU A 61 -9.99 7.30 -1.06
CA LEU A 61 -10.05 7.72 0.35
C LEU A 61 -11.41 7.39 0.99
N ALA A 62 -12.51 7.61 0.28
CA ALA A 62 -13.84 7.23 0.76
C ALA A 62 -13.98 5.71 0.94
N ALA A 63 -13.48 4.92 -0.01
CA ALA A 63 -13.47 3.47 0.08
C ALA A 63 -12.61 2.96 1.25
N ILE A 64 -11.41 3.52 1.43
CA ILE A 64 -10.52 3.25 2.58
C ILE A 64 -11.26 3.48 3.89
N ASN A 65 -11.92 4.64 4.03
CA ASN A 65 -12.57 5.03 5.27
C ASN A 65 -13.90 4.31 5.55
N LYS A 66 -14.41 3.52 4.59
CA LYS A 66 -15.62 2.72 4.70
C LYS A 66 -15.33 1.22 4.89
N ALA A 67 -14.20 0.74 4.39
CA ALA A 67 -13.84 -0.66 4.44
C ALA A 67 -13.63 -1.16 5.88
N ASP A 68 -13.86 -2.47 6.10
CA ASP A 68 -13.41 -3.10 7.33
C ASP A 68 -11.89 -3.03 7.42
N LEU A 69 -11.41 -2.48 8.53
CA LEU A 69 -10.00 -2.21 8.73
C LEU A 69 -9.16 -3.49 8.81
N THR A 70 -9.70 -4.54 9.44
CA THR A 70 -8.99 -5.81 9.65
C THR A 70 -8.76 -6.49 8.30
N ASP A 71 -9.83 -6.59 7.50
CA ASP A 71 -9.78 -7.20 6.18
C ASP A 71 -8.89 -6.39 5.23
N LEU A 72 -9.02 -5.06 5.24
CA LEU A 72 -8.22 -4.18 4.39
C LEU A 72 -6.73 -4.25 4.73
N LEU A 73 -6.37 -4.25 6.02
CA LEU A 73 -4.97 -4.40 6.43
C LEU A 73 -4.41 -5.77 6.05
N ALA A 74 -5.17 -6.85 6.26
CA ALA A 74 -4.74 -8.19 5.88
C ALA A 74 -4.52 -8.30 4.36
N ALA A 75 -5.46 -7.78 3.57
CA ALA A 75 -5.35 -7.72 2.11
C ALA A 75 -4.16 -6.87 1.66
N LEU A 76 -3.95 -5.68 2.24
CA LEU A 76 -2.82 -4.80 1.91
C LEU A 76 -1.47 -5.47 2.21
N LYS A 77 -1.34 -6.16 3.35
CA LYS A 77 -0.12 -6.91 3.70
C LYS A 77 0.12 -8.04 2.69
N SER A 78 -0.93 -8.74 2.27
CA SER A 78 -0.85 -9.79 1.24
C SER A 78 -0.40 -9.25 -0.12
N GLU A 79 -1.00 -8.16 -0.58
CA GLU A 79 -0.66 -7.47 -1.83
C GLU A 79 0.80 -6.98 -1.83
N ALA A 80 1.26 -6.39 -0.73
CA ALA A 80 2.65 -5.98 -0.56
C ALA A 80 3.62 -7.16 -0.63
N ALA A 81 3.30 -8.27 0.04
CA ALA A 81 4.12 -9.47 -0.02
C ALA A 81 4.16 -10.07 -1.44
N GLY A 82 3.02 -10.09 -2.14
CA GLY A 82 2.91 -10.50 -3.54
C GLY A 82 3.80 -9.66 -4.46
N TYR A 83 3.73 -8.33 -4.33
CA TYR A 83 4.56 -7.40 -5.10
C TYR A 83 6.06 -7.68 -4.90
N TYR A 84 6.51 -7.85 -3.66
CA TYR A 84 7.92 -8.12 -3.39
C TYR A 84 8.39 -9.49 -3.91
N ARG A 85 7.54 -10.53 -3.85
CA ARG A 85 7.83 -11.84 -4.45
C ARG A 85 8.00 -11.72 -5.96
N THR A 86 7.09 -11.03 -6.65
CA THR A 86 7.19 -10.78 -8.09
C THR A 86 8.43 -9.96 -8.44
N LEU A 87 8.78 -8.94 -7.64
CA LEU A 87 9.97 -8.14 -7.86
C LEU A 87 11.26 -8.97 -7.72
N ALA A 88 11.33 -9.86 -6.72
CA ALA A 88 12.46 -10.76 -6.53
C ALA A 88 12.60 -11.77 -7.68
N ALA A 89 11.49 -12.33 -8.15
CA ALA A 89 11.47 -13.27 -9.27
C ALA A 89 11.89 -12.61 -10.60
N THR A 90 11.40 -11.39 -10.86
CA THR A 90 11.67 -10.68 -12.13
C THR A 90 13.01 -9.92 -12.13
N LYS A 91 13.60 -9.65 -10.95
CA LYS A 91 14.88 -8.96 -10.81
C LYS A 91 15.82 -9.75 -9.87
N PRO A 92 16.51 -10.79 -10.37
CA PRO A 92 17.33 -11.68 -9.54
C PRO A 92 18.38 -10.97 -8.67
N LYS A 93 18.98 -9.87 -9.16
CA LYS A 93 19.93 -9.04 -8.39
C LYS A 93 19.34 -8.47 -7.09
N ARG A 94 18.01 -8.33 -7.03
CA ARG A 94 17.25 -7.82 -5.89
C ARG A 94 16.70 -8.92 -4.98
N ALA A 95 16.72 -10.19 -5.41
CA ALA A 95 16.16 -11.31 -4.65
C ALA A 95 16.78 -11.47 -3.25
N LYS A 96 18.05 -11.10 -3.08
CA LYS A 96 18.73 -11.09 -1.77
C LYS A 96 18.04 -10.23 -0.70
N PHE A 97 17.23 -9.24 -1.11
CA PHE A 97 16.50 -8.36 -0.18
C PHE A 97 15.11 -8.87 0.19
N LEU A 98 14.63 -9.95 -0.44
CA LEU A 98 13.26 -10.43 -0.30
C LEU A 98 12.88 -10.71 1.15
N LYS A 99 13.76 -11.33 1.94
CA LYS A 99 13.51 -11.61 3.36
C LYS A 99 13.18 -10.33 4.15
N GLY A 100 13.95 -9.26 3.91
CA GLY A 100 13.74 -7.97 4.56
C GLY A 100 12.46 -7.28 4.09
N TRP A 101 12.14 -7.38 2.80
CA TRP A 101 10.91 -6.84 2.25
C TRP A 101 9.66 -7.53 2.77
N LEU A 102 9.66 -8.86 2.87
CA LEU A 102 8.54 -9.60 3.45
C LEU A 102 8.33 -9.24 4.93
N LYS A 103 9.40 -9.02 5.69
CA LYS A 103 9.29 -8.52 7.07
C LYS A 103 8.55 -7.17 7.13
N ARG A 104 8.86 -6.24 6.22
CA ARG A 104 8.16 -4.94 6.12
C ARG A 104 6.73 -5.09 5.62
N ALA A 105 6.48 -6.01 4.69
CA ALA A 105 5.15 -6.29 4.19
C ALA A 105 4.22 -6.81 5.30
N TYR A 106 4.68 -7.68 6.19
CA TYR A 106 3.86 -8.28 7.24
C TYR A 106 3.87 -7.54 8.59
N ALA A 107 4.82 -6.63 8.83
CA ALA A 107 4.81 -5.72 9.98
C ALA A 107 3.47 -5.00 10.12
#